data_AF-A0A7W7ZZU0-F1
#
_entry.id   AF-A0A7W7ZZU0-F1
#
_cell.length_a   1.000
_cell.length_b   1.000
_cell.length_c   1.000
_cell.angle_alpha   90.00
_cell.angle_beta   90.00
_cell.angle_gamma   90.00
#
_symmetry.space_group_name_H-M   'P 1'
#
loop_
_entity.id
_entity.type
_entity.pdbx_description
1 polymer ?
#
loop_
_entity_poly.entity_id
_entity_poly.type
_entity_poly.pdbx_seq_one_letter_code
_entity_poly.pdbx_strand_id
1 'polypeptide(L)'
;MRATRTPRLVLLVTSMIAMLTLVLPTTTARANAKAAPLGDAFAQAAQTYKVPRDLLATIAYAETHFDGHVGAPSASGGYGVMHLVSNPTAKVLEKAAELTGLSTRALKRDAAANVKGGAAVLRAYADELGLAADAALGAWYPVVAKYSNAADPATARLYADTVYDFLGKGLTGTAGAEQISVPAQMVTAERGAYEQAQDLTAMAALSPDYPPAAWVAANSGNYTASSRESSYNIDRVIIHVTQGSYAGTISWFQNPSANVSAHYVIRSSDGAVTQMVRDKDVAWHAGNWSYNTRSIGIEHEGFVDNPSWFTDAMYRSSAALTAYLCNKYGIPKTRTGIIGHNEVPGATHTDPGRHWDWNKYMQYVTGGGGTTWSTIVDNTTADRFSSSANWGTSTYSTQRHGPDYRYAEPVAASDPAWYKAGIPTAGTYKVEVWYPALPGYNSSAPYIVAASGGNQTVYVDQRSGGGGWRSIGTFSLNAGDYNVVGVSRWTSGVGLVIADAVRISK
;
A
#
# COMPACT_ATOMS: atom_id res chain seq x y z
N MET A 1 -30.05 -59.03 78.27
CA MET A 1 -31.34 -59.18 77.57
C MET A 1 -32.33 -58.15 78.08
N ARG A 2 -33.13 -57.60 77.17
CA ARG A 2 -34.33 -56.75 77.36
C ARG A 2 -34.15 -55.25 77.66
N ALA A 3 -34.80 -54.49 76.80
CA ALA A 3 -34.98 -53.05 76.75
C ALA A 3 -35.92 -52.53 77.84
N THR A 4 -35.88 -51.23 78.15
CA THR A 4 -36.94 -50.23 77.83
C THR A 4 -36.76 -48.87 78.53
N ARG A 5 -37.06 -47.81 77.75
CA ARG A 5 -37.75 -46.53 78.08
C ARG A 5 -37.02 -45.37 78.82
N THR A 6 -37.22 -44.19 78.20
CA THR A 6 -36.90 -42.78 78.51
C THR A 6 -37.58 -42.20 79.75
N PRO A 7 -37.08 -41.05 80.28
CA PRO A 7 -37.87 -39.80 80.21
C PRO A 7 -37.06 -38.50 79.97
N ARG A 8 -37.82 -37.41 79.68
CA ARG A 8 -37.42 -36.01 79.41
C ARG A 8 -37.00 -35.24 80.68
N LEU A 9 -36.09 -34.26 80.56
CA LEU A 9 -36.17 -32.97 81.27
C LEU A 9 -35.30 -31.84 80.65
N VAL A 10 -35.99 -30.71 80.39
CA VAL A 10 -35.66 -29.27 80.40
C VAL A 10 -34.20 -28.80 80.63
N LEU A 11 -33.71 -27.83 79.83
CA LEU A 11 -32.86 -26.72 80.33
C LEU A 11 -32.94 -25.43 79.50
N LEU A 12 -32.79 -24.31 80.21
CA LEU A 12 -32.96 -22.89 79.92
C LEU A 12 -32.20 -22.32 78.71
N VAL A 13 -32.79 -21.27 78.12
CA VAL A 13 -32.19 -20.34 77.14
C VAL A 13 -31.74 -19.06 77.86
N THR A 14 -30.47 -18.69 77.70
CA THR A 14 -29.92 -17.36 78.03
C THR A 14 -29.55 -16.63 76.74
N SER A 15 -30.05 -15.41 76.59
CA SER A 15 -29.78 -14.51 75.46
C SER A 15 -28.53 -13.65 75.72
N MET A 16 -27.66 -13.50 74.73
CA MET A 16 -26.64 -12.45 74.71
C MET A 16 -26.45 -11.93 73.27
N ILE A 17 -26.48 -10.60 73.16
CA ILE A 17 -26.45 -9.80 71.92
C ILE A 17 -25.01 -9.68 71.42
N ALA A 18 -24.78 -9.84 70.11
CA ALA A 18 -23.54 -9.48 69.43
C ALA A 18 -23.81 -8.43 68.34
N MET A 19 -23.16 -7.27 68.49
CA MET A 19 -23.12 -6.15 67.54
C MET A 19 -22.32 -6.54 66.29
N LEU A 20 -22.90 -6.37 65.10
CA LEU A 20 -22.24 -6.59 63.82
C LEU A 20 -21.78 -5.24 63.23
N THR A 21 -20.47 -5.04 63.15
CA THR A 21 -19.83 -3.93 62.43
C THR A 21 -19.79 -4.23 60.93
N LEU A 22 -20.40 -3.37 60.13
CA LEU A 22 -20.44 -3.48 58.67
C LEU A 22 -19.13 -2.93 58.07
N VAL A 23 -18.20 -3.81 57.71
CA VAL A 23 -17.03 -3.46 56.88
C VAL A 23 -17.45 -3.61 55.42
N LEU A 24 -17.61 -2.49 54.71
CA LEU A 24 -17.80 -2.49 53.26
C LEU A 24 -16.45 -2.81 52.59
N PRO A 25 -16.36 -3.83 51.72
CA PRO A 25 -15.16 -4.06 50.93
C PRO A 25 -15.08 -3.00 49.82
N THR A 26 -14.05 -2.16 49.85
CA THR A 26 -13.66 -1.36 48.69
C THR A 26 -13.03 -2.28 47.65
N THR A 27 -13.87 -2.86 46.79
CA THR A 27 -13.41 -3.47 45.55
C THR A 27 -12.88 -2.37 44.64
N THR A 28 -11.56 -2.17 44.65
CA THR A 28 -10.89 -1.50 43.53
C THR A 28 -11.00 -2.43 42.32
N ALA A 29 -12.11 -2.31 41.60
CA ALA A 29 -12.21 -2.83 40.26
C ALA A 29 -11.13 -2.14 39.42
N ARG A 30 -10.00 -2.82 39.18
CA ARG A 30 -9.21 -2.57 37.98
C ARG A 30 -10.12 -2.90 36.81
N ALA A 31 -10.83 -1.90 36.31
CA ALA A 31 -11.41 -1.96 34.99
C ALA A 31 -10.25 -2.27 34.04
N ASN A 32 -10.24 -3.46 33.46
CA ASN A 32 -9.54 -3.68 32.20
C ASN A 32 -10.21 -2.74 31.21
N ALA A 33 -9.70 -1.50 31.10
CA ALA A 33 -10.10 -0.58 30.06
C ALA A 33 -9.79 -1.30 28.74
N LYS A 34 -10.84 -1.75 28.06
CA LYS A 34 -10.74 -2.20 26.68
C LYS A 34 -10.06 -1.06 25.92
N ALA A 35 -8.99 -1.35 25.19
CA ALA A 35 -8.30 -0.35 24.40
C ALA A 35 -9.35 0.43 23.60
N ALA A 36 -9.25 1.77 23.61
CA ALA A 36 -10.18 2.61 22.86
C ALA A 36 -10.20 2.16 21.39
N PRO A 37 -11.36 2.19 20.72
CA PRO A 37 -11.42 1.96 19.27
C PRO A 37 -10.37 2.82 18.56
N LEU A 38 -9.67 2.25 17.58
CA LEU A 38 -8.59 2.92 16.88
C LEU A 38 -9.13 4.15 16.13
N GLY A 39 -10.37 4.11 15.66
CA GLY A 39 -11.08 5.26 15.09
C GLY A 39 -11.17 6.45 16.04
N ASP A 40 -11.46 6.21 17.33
CA ASP A 40 -11.53 7.25 18.36
C ASP A 40 -10.13 7.82 18.64
N ALA A 41 -9.10 6.98 18.63
CA ALA A 41 -7.72 7.43 18.81
C ALA A 41 -7.29 8.41 17.70
N PHE A 42 -7.67 8.15 16.45
CA PHE A 42 -7.43 9.10 15.34
C PHE A 42 -8.12 10.44 15.58
N ALA A 43 -9.40 10.43 15.97
CA ALA A 43 -10.14 11.66 16.23
C ALA A 43 -9.55 12.48 17.39
N GLN A 44 -9.19 11.81 18.49
CA GLN A 44 -8.60 12.46 19.66
C GLN A 44 -7.20 13.03 19.36
N ALA A 45 -6.35 12.26 18.69
CA ALA A 45 -5.01 12.70 18.31
C ALA A 45 -5.06 13.88 17.33
N ALA A 46 -5.94 13.82 16.33
CA ALA A 46 -6.19 14.91 15.38
C ALA A 46 -6.59 16.21 16.09
N GLN A 47 -7.54 16.13 17.04
CA GLN A 47 -7.99 17.30 17.80
C GLN A 47 -6.90 17.87 18.70
N THR A 48 -6.12 17.00 19.34
CA THR A 48 -5.04 17.38 20.28
C THR A 48 -3.89 18.06 19.55
N TYR A 49 -3.41 17.44 18.47
CA TYR A 49 -2.22 17.87 17.76
C TYR A 49 -2.52 18.71 16.52
N LYS A 50 -3.78 19.09 16.27
CA LYS A 50 -4.16 19.92 15.11
C LYS A 50 -3.60 19.35 13.80
N VAL A 51 -3.81 18.05 13.61
CA VAL A 51 -3.50 17.30 12.39
C VAL A 51 -4.82 16.81 11.79
N PRO A 52 -5.05 16.87 10.48
CA PRO A 52 -6.26 16.33 9.87
C PRO A 52 -6.43 14.84 10.20
N ARG A 53 -7.60 14.47 10.73
CA ARG A 53 -7.91 13.08 11.14
C ARG A 53 -7.71 12.10 9.98
N ASP A 54 -8.22 12.46 8.81
CA ASP A 54 -8.20 11.57 7.65
C ASP A 54 -6.78 11.39 7.10
N LEU A 55 -5.96 12.45 7.11
CA LEU A 55 -4.53 12.33 6.79
C LEU A 55 -3.83 11.35 7.74
N LEU A 56 -4.08 11.48 9.04
CA LEU A 56 -3.47 10.63 10.06
C LEU A 56 -3.87 9.16 9.87
N ALA A 57 -5.15 8.90 9.60
CA ALA A 57 -5.65 7.56 9.30
C ALA A 57 -5.07 7.03 7.98
N THR A 58 -4.93 7.84 6.94
CA THR A 58 -4.35 7.40 5.67
C THR A 58 -2.86 7.08 5.78
N ILE A 59 -2.10 7.85 6.56
CA ILE A 59 -0.70 7.50 6.88
C ILE A 59 -0.65 6.15 7.60
N ALA A 60 -1.47 5.93 8.63
CA ALA A 60 -1.50 4.66 9.35
C ALA A 60 -1.88 3.47 8.45
N TYR A 61 -2.79 3.70 7.50
CA TYR A 61 -3.13 2.69 6.51
C TYR A 61 -1.96 2.44 5.57
N ALA A 62 -1.34 3.47 5.00
CA ALA A 62 -0.20 3.34 4.09
C ALA A 62 1.01 2.65 4.74
N GLU A 63 1.21 2.84 6.04
CA GLU A 63 2.32 2.25 6.77
C GLU A 63 2.09 0.79 7.14
N THR A 64 0.91 0.48 7.71
CA THR A 64 0.69 -0.83 8.30
C THR A 64 -0.69 -1.43 8.07
N HIS A 65 -1.51 -0.87 7.19
CA HIS A 65 -2.92 -1.29 7.02
C HIS A 65 -3.68 -1.29 8.36
N PHE A 66 -3.36 -0.34 9.26
CA PHE A 66 -3.84 -0.26 10.65
C PHE A 66 -3.38 -1.38 11.60
N ASP A 67 -2.39 -2.16 11.21
CA ASP A 67 -1.85 -3.25 12.02
C ASP A 67 -0.72 -2.77 12.94
N GLY A 68 -0.92 -2.95 14.25
CA GLY A 68 0.07 -2.59 15.27
C GLY A 68 1.17 -3.64 15.48
N HIS A 69 1.11 -4.79 14.81
CA HIS A 69 2.07 -5.89 14.90
C HIS A 69 2.34 -6.39 16.32
N VAL A 70 1.38 -6.21 17.22
CA VAL A 70 1.51 -6.55 18.65
C VAL A 70 2.76 -5.90 19.28
N GLY A 71 3.22 -4.78 18.71
CA GLY A 71 4.43 -4.06 19.07
C GLY A 71 5.76 -4.71 18.72
N ALA A 72 5.76 -5.72 17.84
CA ALA A 72 6.97 -6.16 17.16
C ALA A 72 7.45 -5.08 16.17
N PRO A 73 8.77 -4.94 15.96
CA PRO A 73 9.32 -4.03 14.96
C PRO A 73 9.10 -4.54 13.53
N SER A 74 9.01 -3.61 12.59
CA SER A 74 9.32 -3.86 11.18
C SER A 74 10.80 -4.19 10.98
N ALA A 75 11.18 -4.68 9.80
CA ALA A 75 12.60 -4.88 9.45
C ALA A 75 13.44 -3.59 9.56
N SER A 76 12.82 -2.43 9.36
CA SER A 76 13.45 -1.11 9.47
C SER A 76 13.41 -0.50 10.88
N GLY A 77 12.89 -1.22 11.87
CA GLY A 77 12.77 -0.75 13.26
C GLY A 77 11.58 0.18 13.51
N GLY A 78 10.56 0.15 12.64
CA GLY A 78 9.27 0.85 12.82
C GLY A 78 8.33 0.08 13.73
N TYR A 79 7.53 0.80 14.51
CA TYR A 79 6.62 0.20 15.50
C TYR A 79 5.20 0.76 15.43
N GLY A 80 4.23 -0.12 15.64
CA GLY A 80 2.81 0.21 15.73
C GLY A 80 2.22 0.76 14.43
N VAL A 81 0.98 1.22 14.50
CA VAL A 81 0.18 1.58 13.31
C VAL A 81 0.69 2.78 12.51
N MET A 82 1.44 3.68 13.16
CA MET A 82 2.07 4.86 12.55
C MET A 82 3.53 4.61 12.15
N HIS A 83 4.03 3.37 12.31
CA HIS A 83 5.42 2.98 12.01
C HIS A 83 6.45 3.94 12.61
N LEU A 84 6.40 4.13 13.93
CA LEU A 84 7.36 5.00 14.62
C LEU A 84 8.75 4.35 14.60
N VAL A 85 9.63 4.83 13.72
CA VAL A 85 10.96 4.26 13.49
C VAL A 85 11.93 4.58 14.62
N SER A 86 12.67 3.55 15.07
CA SER A 86 13.89 3.68 15.86
C SER A 86 14.97 2.78 15.28
N ASN A 87 15.96 3.38 14.62
CA ASN A 87 17.13 2.72 14.08
C ASN A 87 18.35 3.68 14.15
N PRO A 88 19.55 3.33 13.64
CA PRO A 88 20.72 4.21 13.74
C PRO A 88 20.59 5.57 13.04
N THR A 89 19.75 5.68 12.02
CA THR A 89 19.64 6.88 11.17
C THR A 89 18.35 7.66 11.39
N ALA A 90 17.31 7.06 11.98
CA ALA A 90 16.02 7.67 12.26
C ALA A 90 15.55 7.37 13.69
N LYS A 91 15.10 8.41 14.40
CA LYS A 91 14.72 8.40 15.83
C LYS A 91 13.31 8.96 16.06
N VAL A 92 12.37 8.54 15.21
CA VAL A 92 10.98 9.03 15.23
C VAL A 92 10.24 8.55 16.48
N LEU A 93 10.46 7.32 16.91
CA LEU A 93 9.87 6.79 18.14
C LEU A 93 10.32 7.57 19.38
N GLU A 94 11.60 7.91 19.46
CA GLU A 94 12.16 8.70 20.55
C GLU A 94 11.61 10.13 20.53
N LYS A 95 11.54 10.77 19.35
CA LYS A 95 10.88 12.07 19.19
C LYS A 95 9.41 12.03 19.61
N ALA A 96 8.68 10.99 19.25
CA ALA A 96 7.30 10.79 19.68
C ALA A 96 7.17 10.64 21.19
N ALA A 97 8.11 9.93 21.84
CA ALA A 97 8.14 9.78 23.30
C ALA A 97 8.36 11.14 23.99
N GLU A 98 9.29 11.94 23.49
CA GLU A 98 9.56 13.29 23.98
C GLU A 98 8.34 14.21 23.83
N LEU A 99 7.75 14.28 22.64
CA LEU A 99 6.63 15.18 22.34
C LEU A 99 5.33 14.82 23.08
N THR A 100 5.13 13.55 23.43
CA THR A 100 3.91 13.08 24.08
C THR A 100 4.04 12.86 25.58
N GLY A 101 5.27 12.76 26.09
CA GLY A 101 5.58 12.29 27.45
C GLY A 101 5.30 10.80 27.67
N LEU A 102 4.94 10.03 26.63
CA LEU A 102 4.67 8.61 26.72
C LEU A 102 5.96 7.79 26.67
N SER A 103 5.99 6.67 27.41
CA SER A 103 7.11 5.74 27.31
C SER A 103 7.18 5.10 25.91
N THR A 104 8.40 4.82 25.43
CA THR A 104 8.61 4.08 24.19
C THR A 104 7.92 2.71 24.22
N ARG A 105 7.81 2.06 25.38
CA ARG A 105 7.06 0.81 25.53
C ARG A 105 5.58 0.97 25.21
N ALA A 106 4.95 2.05 25.66
CA ALA A 106 3.55 2.34 25.35
C ALA A 106 3.39 2.62 23.85
N LEU A 107 4.23 3.50 23.29
CA LEU A 107 4.23 3.82 21.86
C LEU A 107 4.45 2.60 20.96
N LYS A 108 5.19 1.58 21.41
CA LYS A 108 5.39 0.34 20.65
C LYS A 108 4.15 -0.56 20.68
N ARG A 109 3.46 -0.68 21.81
CA ARG A 109 2.49 -1.77 22.05
C ARG A 109 1.03 -1.35 22.07
N ASP A 110 0.75 -0.08 22.33
CA ASP A 110 -0.61 0.46 22.41
C ASP A 110 -0.90 1.27 21.16
N ALA A 111 -1.92 0.88 20.40
CA ALA A 111 -2.23 1.49 19.12
C ALA A 111 -2.67 2.96 19.27
N ALA A 112 -3.43 3.29 20.32
CA ALA A 112 -3.86 4.66 20.55
C ALA A 112 -2.70 5.57 20.96
N ALA A 113 -1.79 5.07 21.81
CA ALA A 113 -0.53 5.74 22.14
C ALA A 113 0.32 5.97 20.88
N ASN A 114 0.43 4.96 20.02
CA ASN A 114 1.19 5.05 18.78
C ASN A 114 0.61 6.10 17.81
N VAL A 115 -0.71 6.14 17.62
CA VAL A 115 -1.41 7.19 16.87
C VAL A 115 -1.13 8.58 17.46
N LYS A 116 -1.19 8.70 18.79
CA LYS A 116 -0.84 9.94 19.50
C LYS A 116 0.60 10.39 19.21
N GLY A 117 1.54 9.45 19.24
CA GLY A 117 2.94 9.68 18.90
C GLY A 117 3.15 10.16 17.47
N GLY A 118 2.53 9.49 16.49
CA GLY A 118 2.60 9.87 15.07
C GLY A 118 2.02 11.27 14.82
N ALA A 119 0.85 11.56 15.41
CA ALA A 119 0.23 12.88 15.31
C ALA A 119 1.11 13.99 15.92
N ALA A 120 1.76 13.73 17.06
CA ALA A 120 2.68 14.67 17.67
C ALA A 120 3.89 14.98 16.78
N VAL A 121 4.49 13.95 16.18
CA VAL A 121 5.61 14.10 15.24
C VAL A 121 5.20 14.89 14.00
N LEU A 122 4.06 14.55 13.40
CA LEU A 122 3.52 15.26 12.23
C LEU A 122 3.29 16.75 12.54
N ARG A 123 2.72 17.06 13.71
CA ARG A 123 2.53 18.45 14.14
C ARG A 123 3.88 19.17 14.31
N ALA A 124 4.84 18.54 14.97
CA ALA A 124 6.17 19.13 15.14
C ALA A 124 6.84 19.43 13.77
N TYR A 125 6.73 18.52 12.81
CA TYR A 125 7.23 18.76 11.44
C TYR A 125 6.47 19.87 10.71
N ALA A 126 5.16 19.96 10.90
CA ALA A 126 4.35 21.03 10.35
C ALA A 126 4.74 22.40 10.94
N ASP A 127 5.02 22.46 12.25
CA ASP A 127 5.49 23.68 12.93
C ASP A 127 6.89 24.09 12.44
N GLU A 128 7.81 23.13 12.29
CA GLU A 128 9.14 23.36 11.71
C GLU A 128 9.07 23.92 10.27
N LEU A 129 8.01 23.58 9.53
CA LEU A 129 7.76 24.05 8.16
C LEU A 129 6.88 25.31 8.11
N GLY A 130 6.49 25.87 9.26
CA GLY A 130 5.66 27.08 9.33
C GLY A 130 4.21 26.88 8.89
N LEU A 131 3.70 25.65 8.90
CA LEU A 131 2.35 25.32 8.46
C LEU A 131 1.31 25.66 9.54
N ALA A 132 0.28 26.42 9.19
CA ALA A 132 -0.79 26.78 10.12
C ALA A 132 -1.58 25.56 10.64
N ALA A 133 -2.21 25.69 11.81
CA ALA A 133 -2.99 24.61 12.43
C ALA A 133 -4.29 24.28 11.65
N ASP A 134 -4.82 25.24 10.90
CA ASP A 134 -6.01 25.16 10.06
C ASP A 134 -5.67 25.05 8.57
N ALA A 135 -4.41 24.78 8.23
CA ALA A 135 -3.97 24.65 6.85
C ALA A 135 -4.75 23.57 6.09
N ALA A 136 -5.08 23.87 4.83
CA ALA A 136 -5.75 22.94 3.94
C ALA A 136 -4.97 21.64 3.78
N LEU A 137 -5.67 20.54 3.52
CA LEU A 137 -5.08 19.20 3.45
C LEU A 137 -3.93 19.11 2.45
N GLY A 138 -4.01 19.82 1.31
CA GLY A 138 -2.95 19.88 0.29
C GLY A 138 -1.60 20.39 0.80
N ALA A 139 -1.62 21.38 1.70
CA ALA A 139 -0.43 22.02 2.26
C ALA A 139 0.35 21.13 3.25
N TRP A 140 -0.23 20.01 3.68
CA TRP A 140 0.45 19.02 4.53
C TRP A 140 1.44 18.15 3.76
N TYR A 141 1.49 18.22 2.42
CA TYR A 141 2.30 17.31 1.62
C TYR A 141 3.78 17.29 2.02
N PRO A 142 4.47 18.44 2.22
CA PRO A 142 5.86 18.43 2.65
C PRO A 142 6.08 17.81 4.03
N VAL A 143 5.09 17.89 4.93
CA VAL A 143 5.09 17.26 6.25
C VAL A 143 5.06 15.74 6.12
N VAL A 144 4.18 15.22 5.25
CA VAL A 144 4.05 13.78 4.95
C VAL A 144 5.32 13.25 4.30
N ALA A 145 5.87 13.97 3.32
CA ALA A 145 7.12 13.61 2.66
C ALA A 145 8.28 13.51 3.67
N LYS A 146 8.37 14.47 4.61
CA LYS A 146 9.36 14.45 5.71
C LYS A 146 9.14 13.28 6.68
N TYR A 147 7.89 12.91 6.96
CA TYR A 147 7.56 11.80 7.85
C TYR A 147 8.09 10.45 7.38
N SER A 148 8.27 10.26 6.06
CA SER A 148 8.84 9.04 5.47
C SER A 148 10.24 8.67 5.97
N ASN A 149 11.01 9.66 6.46
CA ASN A 149 12.44 9.53 6.79
C ASN A 149 13.31 9.04 5.62
N ALA A 150 12.86 9.24 4.38
CA ALA A 150 13.60 8.86 3.19
C ALA A 150 14.94 9.62 3.09
N ALA A 151 15.97 8.95 2.56
CA ALA A 151 17.30 9.52 2.39
C ALA A 151 17.38 10.53 1.22
N ASP A 152 16.44 10.46 0.28
CA ASP A 152 16.41 11.31 -0.91
C ASP A 152 15.00 11.86 -1.23
N PRO A 153 14.90 12.99 -1.98
CA PRO A 153 13.61 13.61 -2.29
C PRO A 153 12.66 12.78 -3.14
N ALA A 154 13.16 11.89 -4.02
CA ALA A 154 12.32 11.10 -4.91
C ALA A 154 11.60 9.99 -4.12
N THR A 155 12.29 9.34 -3.19
CA THR A 155 11.69 8.37 -2.27
C THR A 155 10.69 9.04 -1.31
N ALA A 156 11.01 10.23 -0.81
CA ALA A 156 10.08 11.03 0.01
C ALA A 156 8.80 11.40 -0.77
N ARG A 157 8.96 11.80 -2.04
CA ARG A 157 7.85 12.07 -2.97
C ARG A 157 7.00 10.82 -3.20
N LEU A 158 7.62 9.67 -3.46
CA LEU A 158 6.91 8.39 -3.65
C LEU A 158 6.02 8.05 -2.45
N TYR A 159 6.55 8.22 -1.23
CA TYR A 159 5.79 8.01 0.00
C TYR A 159 4.57 8.95 0.08
N ALA A 160 4.80 10.27 -0.07
CA ALA A 160 3.74 11.26 0.02
C ALA A 160 2.69 11.10 -1.08
N ASP A 161 3.10 10.87 -2.33
CA ASP A 161 2.19 10.59 -3.44
C ASP A 161 1.33 9.34 -3.17
N THR A 162 1.87 8.31 -2.51
CA THR A 162 1.09 7.12 -2.09
C THR A 162 0.00 7.48 -1.08
N VAL A 163 0.34 8.27 -0.05
CA VAL A 163 -0.63 8.73 0.97
C VAL A 163 -1.71 9.59 0.33
N TYR A 164 -1.35 10.49 -0.59
CA TYR A 164 -2.30 11.37 -1.26
C TYR A 164 -3.16 10.64 -2.30
N ASP A 165 -2.67 9.60 -2.94
CA ASP A 165 -3.47 8.73 -3.80
C ASP A 165 -4.55 8.00 -3.00
N PHE A 166 -4.22 7.48 -1.82
CA PHE A 166 -5.19 6.91 -0.89
C PHE A 166 -6.21 7.93 -0.37
N LEU A 167 -5.80 9.16 -0.06
CA LEU A 167 -6.73 10.24 0.30
C LEU A 167 -7.67 10.58 -0.86
N GLY A 168 -7.12 10.65 -2.08
CA GLY A 168 -7.86 10.94 -3.31
C GLY A 168 -8.94 9.90 -3.61
N LYS A 169 -8.59 8.62 -3.49
CA LYS A 169 -9.50 7.49 -3.74
C LYS A 169 -10.44 7.20 -2.57
N GLY A 170 -10.08 7.65 -1.37
CA GLY A 170 -10.64 7.13 -0.14
C GLY A 170 -10.16 5.71 0.12
N LEU A 171 -10.34 5.25 1.35
CA LEU A 171 -9.98 3.90 1.73
C LEU A 171 -10.89 3.36 2.83
N THR A 172 -10.94 2.04 2.89
CA THR A 172 -11.55 1.29 3.99
C THR A 172 -10.59 0.18 4.37
N GLY A 173 -10.19 0.16 5.64
CA GLY A 173 -9.36 -0.89 6.21
C GLY A 173 -9.96 -1.41 7.52
N THR A 174 -9.33 -2.43 8.10
CA THR A 174 -9.78 -3.04 9.35
C THR A 174 -8.66 -3.10 10.36
N ALA A 175 -8.91 -2.62 11.59
CA ALA A 175 -8.04 -2.80 12.74
C ALA A 175 -8.65 -3.90 13.65
N GLY A 176 -8.24 -5.14 13.44
CA GLY A 176 -8.93 -6.29 14.04
C GLY A 176 -10.37 -6.40 13.52
N ALA A 177 -11.35 -6.24 14.40
CA ALA A 177 -12.78 -6.27 14.05
C ALA A 177 -13.37 -4.88 13.72
N GLU A 178 -12.63 -3.80 13.95
CA GLU A 178 -13.08 -2.44 13.70
C GLU A 178 -12.81 -2.04 12.25
N GLN A 179 -13.82 -1.52 11.55
CA GLN A 179 -13.65 -0.96 10.22
C GLN A 179 -13.37 0.54 10.32
N ILE A 180 -12.30 0.99 9.66
CA ILE A 180 -11.89 2.39 9.62
C ILE A 180 -11.98 2.84 8.17
N SER A 181 -12.69 3.93 7.94
CA SER A 181 -12.85 4.51 6.61
C SER A 181 -12.35 5.95 6.57
N VAL A 182 -11.83 6.32 5.40
CA VAL A 182 -11.53 7.69 5.00
C VAL A 182 -12.29 7.92 3.69
N PRO A 183 -13.23 8.87 3.63
CA PRO A 183 -13.93 9.17 2.39
C PRO A 183 -12.96 9.73 1.36
N ALA A 184 -13.24 9.47 0.08
CA ALA A 184 -12.50 10.07 -1.03
C ALA A 184 -12.54 11.60 -0.94
N GLN A 185 -11.38 12.24 -1.06
CA GLN A 185 -11.24 13.69 -0.97
C GLN A 185 -10.49 14.23 -2.18
N MET A 186 -11.09 15.18 -2.88
CA MET A 186 -10.39 15.92 -3.93
C MET A 186 -9.37 16.84 -3.28
N VAL A 187 -8.11 16.43 -3.27
CA VAL A 187 -6.99 17.17 -2.68
C VAL A 187 -5.98 17.50 -3.76
N THR A 188 -5.72 18.78 -3.96
CA THR A 188 -4.56 19.21 -4.75
C THR A 188 -3.34 19.18 -3.83
N ALA A 189 -2.44 18.22 -4.06
CA ALA A 189 -1.21 18.10 -3.29
C ALA A 189 -0.27 19.29 -3.57
N GLU A 190 0.10 20.04 -2.54
CA GLU A 190 1.03 21.17 -2.62
C GLU A 190 2.46 20.67 -2.42
N ARG A 191 3.07 20.10 -3.47
CA ARG A 191 4.35 19.38 -3.35
C ARG A 191 5.54 20.26 -2.97
N GLY A 192 5.44 21.57 -3.19
CA GLY A 192 6.53 22.51 -2.91
C GLY A 192 7.83 22.06 -3.61
N ALA A 193 8.91 21.94 -2.84
CA ALA A 193 10.20 21.51 -3.37
C ALA A 193 10.20 20.10 -3.98
N TYR A 194 9.28 19.21 -3.56
CA TYR A 194 9.19 17.84 -4.08
C TYR A 194 8.59 17.76 -5.49
N GLU A 195 7.99 18.84 -6.00
CA GLU A 195 7.51 18.89 -7.40
C GLU A 195 8.66 18.62 -8.39
N GLN A 196 9.87 19.06 -8.04
CA GLN A 196 11.08 18.89 -8.86
C GLN A 196 11.78 17.54 -8.63
N ALA A 197 11.38 16.78 -7.61
CA ALA A 197 11.94 15.46 -7.37
C ALA A 197 11.45 14.49 -8.44
N GLN A 198 12.27 13.50 -8.80
CA GLN A 198 11.89 12.48 -9.78
C GLN A 198 10.60 11.76 -9.34
N ASP A 199 9.63 11.69 -10.26
CA ASP A 199 8.44 10.88 -10.07
C ASP A 199 8.76 9.41 -10.33
N LEU A 200 8.95 8.64 -9.26
CA LEU A 200 9.22 7.21 -9.33
C LEU A 200 7.98 6.38 -9.71
N THR A 201 6.79 6.98 -9.71
CA THR A 201 5.55 6.36 -10.20
C THR A 201 5.31 6.63 -11.68
N ALA A 202 6.05 7.57 -12.29
CA ALA A 202 5.98 7.84 -13.71
C ALA A 202 6.74 6.77 -14.51
N MET A 203 6.09 6.25 -15.56
CA MET A 203 6.61 5.19 -16.44
C MET A 203 7.96 5.46 -17.12
N ALA A 204 8.50 6.69 -17.02
CA ALA A 204 9.79 7.06 -17.59
C ALA A 204 11.00 6.56 -16.77
N ALA A 205 10.80 6.11 -15.53
CA ALA A 205 11.87 5.51 -14.74
C ALA A 205 12.03 4.00 -15.07
N LEU A 206 12.22 3.64 -16.34
CA LEU A 206 12.37 2.22 -16.72
C LEU A 206 13.58 1.62 -16.03
N SER A 207 13.33 0.57 -15.24
CA SER A 207 14.37 -0.26 -14.65
C SER A 207 15.20 -0.89 -15.77
N PRO A 208 16.53 -0.91 -15.62
CA PRO A 208 17.39 -1.36 -16.70
C PRO A 208 17.45 -2.89 -16.86
N ASP A 209 16.85 -3.68 -15.97
CA ASP A 209 16.75 -5.14 -16.12
C ASP A 209 15.32 -5.65 -16.31
N TYR A 210 14.32 -4.93 -15.80
CA TYR A 210 12.90 -5.19 -15.98
C TYR A 210 12.17 -3.87 -16.26
N PRO A 211 12.00 -3.49 -17.54
CA PRO A 211 11.52 -2.15 -17.92
C PRO A 211 10.26 -1.67 -17.19
N PRO A 212 9.23 -2.51 -16.89
CA PRO A 212 8.04 -2.05 -16.17
C PRO A 212 8.27 -1.58 -14.72
N ALA A 213 9.42 -1.86 -14.10
CA ALA A 213 9.74 -1.40 -12.75
C ALA A 213 10.35 0.01 -12.74
N ALA A 214 10.14 0.74 -11.65
CA ALA A 214 10.91 1.94 -11.33
C ALA A 214 12.37 1.56 -10.98
N TRP A 215 13.32 2.47 -11.17
CA TRP A 215 14.70 2.29 -10.69
C TRP A 215 15.00 3.21 -9.49
N VAL A 216 15.36 2.60 -8.36
CA VAL A 216 15.84 3.31 -7.16
C VAL A 216 17.00 2.53 -6.56
N ALA A 217 18.23 2.98 -6.79
CA ALA A 217 19.40 2.22 -6.36
C ALA A 217 19.44 2.04 -4.83
N ALA A 218 19.67 0.79 -4.38
CA ALA A 218 20.10 0.51 -3.01
C ALA A 218 21.48 1.13 -2.74
N ASN A 219 21.83 1.29 -1.47
CA ASN A 219 23.17 1.74 -1.10
C ASN A 219 24.22 0.76 -1.63
N SER A 220 25.31 1.27 -2.22
CA SER A 220 26.38 0.42 -2.74
C SER A 220 27.08 -0.42 -1.67
N GLY A 221 26.93 -0.08 -0.39
CA GLY A 221 27.40 -0.88 0.74
C GLY A 221 26.50 -2.04 1.14
N ASN A 222 25.32 -2.20 0.52
CA ASN A 222 24.32 -3.21 0.89
C ASN A 222 24.24 -4.38 -0.11
N TYR A 223 25.11 -4.44 -1.11
CA TYR A 223 25.17 -5.52 -2.09
C TYR A 223 26.61 -5.72 -2.58
N THR A 224 26.88 -6.83 -3.27
CA THR A 224 28.19 -7.10 -3.87
C THR A 224 28.15 -6.87 -5.37
N ALA A 225 28.96 -5.92 -5.87
CA ALA A 225 29.13 -5.74 -7.30
C ALA A 225 29.64 -7.03 -7.96
N SER A 226 29.04 -7.42 -9.09
CA SER A 226 29.37 -8.65 -9.80
C SER A 226 29.13 -8.51 -11.30
N SER A 227 29.27 -9.63 -12.01
CA SER A 227 29.05 -9.73 -13.46
C SER A 227 28.26 -11.00 -13.75
N ARG A 228 27.15 -11.21 -13.04
CA ARG A 228 26.27 -12.34 -13.32
C ARG A 228 25.68 -12.16 -14.72
N GLU A 229 25.68 -13.20 -15.57
CA GLU A 229 25.87 -14.61 -15.20
C GLU A 229 27.29 -15.18 -15.34
N SER A 230 28.29 -14.42 -15.79
CA SER A 230 29.64 -14.95 -15.98
C SER A 230 30.34 -15.32 -14.66
N SER A 231 30.02 -14.63 -13.55
CA SER A 231 30.53 -14.96 -12.22
C SER A 231 29.70 -16.04 -11.51
N TYR A 232 28.38 -15.99 -11.63
CA TYR A 232 27.43 -16.95 -11.06
C TYR A 232 26.18 -17.04 -11.94
N ASN A 233 25.76 -18.25 -12.27
CA ASN A 233 24.48 -18.47 -12.95
C ASN A 233 23.32 -18.12 -12.01
N ILE A 234 22.31 -17.42 -12.53
CA ILE A 234 21.08 -17.09 -11.81
C ILE A 234 20.10 -18.22 -12.06
N ASP A 235 19.90 -19.09 -11.07
CA ASP A 235 19.13 -20.32 -11.23
C ASP A 235 17.82 -20.34 -10.42
N ARG A 236 17.53 -19.27 -9.65
CA ARG A 236 16.30 -19.19 -8.86
C ARG A 236 15.81 -17.78 -8.55
N VAL A 237 14.52 -17.69 -8.23
CA VAL A 237 13.89 -16.52 -7.62
C VAL A 237 13.53 -16.85 -6.17
N ILE A 238 13.80 -15.92 -5.25
CA ILE A 238 13.43 -16.07 -3.83
C ILE A 238 12.39 -15.01 -3.48
N ILE A 239 11.25 -15.46 -2.99
CA ILE A 239 10.11 -14.64 -2.60
C ILE A 239 10.23 -14.32 -1.11
N HIS A 240 10.16 -13.03 -0.82
CA HIS A 240 10.24 -12.48 0.52
C HIS A 240 9.00 -11.66 0.87
N VAL A 241 8.74 -11.52 2.16
CA VAL A 241 7.83 -10.53 2.72
C VAL A 241 8.62 -9.65 3.66
N THR A 242 8.57 -8.34 3.41
CA THR A 242 9.46 -7.34 4.00
C THR A 242 9.30 -7.14 5.50
N GLN A 243 8.12 -7.46 6.05
CA GLN A 243 7.70 -7.03 7.40
C GLN A 243 7.73 -5.50 7.52
N GLY A 244 7.17 -4.79 6.53
CA GLY A 244 7.16 -3.32 6.47
C GLY A 244 6.43 -2.75 5.25
N SER A 245 6.38 -1.42 5.16
CA SER A 245 5.79 -0.69 4.03
C SER A 245 6.71 -0.63 2.81
N TYR A 246 6.14 -0.38 1.62
CA TYR A 246 6.84 -0.33 0.34
C TYR A 246 7.94 0.73 0.33
N ALA A 247 7.57 1.96 0.67
CA ALA A 247 8.51 3.08 0.78
C ALA A 247 9.50 2.88 1.94
N GLY A 248 9.05 2.28 3.05
CA GLY A 248 9.92 1.95 4.18
C GLY A 248 11.03 0.96 3.81
N THR A 249 10.71 -0.07 3.01
CA THR A 249 11.69 -1.04 2.50
C THR A 249 12.67 -0.39 1.54
N ILE A 250 12.19 0.44 0.60
CA ILE A 250 13.06 1.18 -0.33
C ILE A 250 14.02 2.08 0.46
N SER A 251 13.51 2.88 1.39
CA SER A 251 14.34 3.73 2.25
C SER A 251 15.34 2.91 3.08
N TRP A 252 14.96 1.72 3.56
CA TRP A 252 15.85 0.86 4.33
C TRP A 252 17.02 0.34 3.49
N PHE A 253 16.79 -0.07 2.25
CA PHE A 253 17.88 -0.53 1.38
C PHE A 253 18.83 0.58 0.92
N GLN A 254 18.43 1.85 1.02
CA GLN A 254 19.30 3.01 0.82
C GLN A 254 20.14 3.37 2.06
N ASN A 255 19.77 2.86 3.24
CA ASN A 255 20.51 3.10 4.47
C ASN A 255 21.84 2.34 4.46
N PRO A 256 23.01 3.01 4.54
CA PRO A 256 24.32 2.33 4.55
C PRO A 256 24.54 1.42 5.76
N SER A 257 23.71 1.52 6.80
CA SER A 257 23.76 0.64 7.98
C SER A 257 22.87 -0.59 7.87
N ALA A 258 22.10 -0.74 6.79
CA ALA A 258 21.14 -1.85 6.67
C ALA A 258 21.84 -3.20 6.53
N ASN A 259 22.97 -3.26 5.81
CA ASN A 259 23.70 -4.49 5.50
C ASN A 259 22.82 -5.58 4.86
N VAL A 260 21.74 -5.17 4.18
CA VAL A 260 20.80 -6.04 3.46
C VAL A 260 20.23 -5.29 2.26
N SER A 261 19.85 -6.03 1.22
CA SER A 261 19.17 -5.51 0.04
C SER A 261 18.44 -6.62 -0.72
N ALA A 262 17.49 -6.25 -1.57
CA ALA A 262 16.89 -7.14 -2.56
C ALA A 262 16.94 -6.50 -3.96
N HIS A 263 16.66 -7.29 -5.00
CA HIS A 263 16.68 -6.79 -6.36
C HIS A 263 15.42 -6.01 -6.68
N TYR A 264 14.27 -6.46 -6.20
CA TYR A 264 12.97 -5.85 -6.47
C TYR A 264 12.11 -5.75 -5.21
N VAL A 265 11.27 -4.72 -5.14
CA VAL A 265 10.24 -4.52 -4.11
C VAL A 265 8.88 -4.35 -4.80
N ILE A 266 7.82 -4.96 -4.25
CA ILE A 266 6.45 -4.95 -4.77
C ILE A 266 5.50 -4.32 -3.77
N ARG A 267 4.72 -3.32 -4.21
CA ARG A 267 3.69 -2.65 -3.40
C ARG A 267 2.40 -3.48 -3.36
N SER A 268 1.78 -3.54 -2.19
CA SER A 268 0.55 -4.30 -1.95
C SER A 268 -0.65 -3.70 -2.67
N SER A 269 -0.86 -2.40 -2.59
CA SER A 269 -2.12 -1.78 -3.02
C SER A 269 -2.39 -1.86 -4.53
N ASP A 270 -1.36 -1.75 -5.36
CA ASP A 270 -1.49 -1.65 -6.81
C ASP A 270 -0.48 -2.47 -7.61
N GLY A 271 0.45 -3.17 -6.92
CA GLY A 271 1.47 -3.99 -7.57
C GLY A 271 2.65 -3.20 -8.13
N ALA A 272 2.84 -1.93 -7.77
CA ALA A 272 4.01 -1.15 -8.22
C ALA A 272 5.32 -1.90 -7.92
N VAL A 273 6.23 -1.93 -8.90
CA VAL A 273 7.51 -2.65 -8.82
C VAL A 273 8.65 -1.64 -8.84
N THR A 274 9.57 -1.74 -7.88
CA THR A 274 10.82 -0.96 -7.87
C THR A 274 12.00 -1.91 -7.90
N GLN A 275 12.90 -1.75 -8.87
CA GLN A 275 14.20 -2.41 -8.89
C GLN A 275 15.22 -1.58 -8.12
N MET A 276 15.99 -2.24 -7.25
CA MET A 276 16.99 -1.60 -6.39
C MET A 276 18.42 -2.10 -6.55
N VAL A 277 18.60 -3.34 -6.97
CA VAL A 277 19.90 -3.91 -7.30
C VAL A 277 19.81 -4.49 -8.71
N ARG A 278 20.83 -4.23 -9.54
CA ARG A 278 20.92 -4.79 -10.89
C ARG A 278 20.98 -6.30 -10.81
N ASP A 279 20.36 -7.02 -11.74
CA ASP A 279 20.40 -8.49 -11.76
C ASP A 279 21.86 -9.02 -11.84
N LYS A 280 22.76 -8.26 -12.49
CA LYS A 280 24.18 -8.62 -12.58
C LYS A 280 24.93 -8.61 -11.25
N ASP A 281 24.46 -7.84 -10.26
CA ASP A 281 25.08 -7.62 -8.95
C ASP A 281 24.37 -8.45 -7.88
N VAL A 282 25.07 -8.90 -6.84
CA VAL A 282 24.52 -9.82 -5.83
C VAL A 282 23.90 -9.05 -4.68
N ALA A 283 22.57 -8.98 -4.63
CA ALA A 283 21.85 -8.46 -3.47
C ALA A 283 21.98 -9.38 -2.23
N TRP A 284 21.86 -8.81 -1.03
CA TRP A 284 22.01 -9.52 0.24
C TRP A 284 20.64 -9.75 0.91
N HIS A 285 19.86 -10.69 0.40
CA HIS A 285 18.46 -10.90 0.81
C HIS A 285 18.20 -12.22 1.56
N ALA A 286 18.95 -13.29 1.26
CA ALA A 286 18.62 -14.64 1.73
C ALA A 286 19.36 -15.09 2.99
N GLY A 287 20.23 -14.25 3.57
CA GLY A 287 21.11 -14.62 4.69
C GLY A 287 22.11 -15.77 4.38
N ASN A 288 22.18 -16.21 3.12
CA ASN A 288 22.98 -17.34 2.68
C ASN A 288 23.70 -17.00 1.38
N TRP A 289 25.03 -16.93 1.42
CA TRP A 289 25.85 -16.51 0.28
C TRP A 289 25.67 -17.39 -0.97
N SER A 290 25.55 -18.70 -0.78
CA SER A 290 25.37 -19.66 -1.89
C SER A 290 24.03 -19.47 -2.63
N TYR A 291 23.04 -18.91 -1.93
CA TYR A 291 21.74 -18.56 -2.50
C TYR A 291 21.72 -17.13 -3.05
N ASN A 292 22.26 -16.15 -2.33
CA ASN A 292 22.37 -14.77 -2.81
C ASN A 292 23.06 -14.70 -4.18
N THR A 293 24.19 -15.40 -4.34
CA THR A 293 24.97 -15.38 -5.59
C THR A 293 24.20 -15.93 -6.80
N ARG A 294 23.26 -16.85 -6.61
CA ARG A 294 22.54 -17.54 -7.70
C ARG A 294 21.07 -17.19 -7.79
N SER A 295 20.63 -16.14 -7.12
CA SER A 295 19.21 -15.79 -7.09
C SER A 295 18.90 -14.32 -7.26
N ILE A 296 17.64 -14.08 -7.61
CA ILE A 296 16.98 -12.78 -7.57
C ILE A 296 15.97 -12.80 -6.41
N GLY A 297 16.26 -12.03 -5.36
CA GLY A 297 15.31 -11.74 -4.27
C GLY A 297 14.26 -10.69 -4.65
N ILE A 298 12.98 -11.01 -4.41
CA ILE A 298 11.83 -10.13 -4.59
C ILE A 298 11.11 -9.94 -3.25
N GLU A 299 11.06 -8.70 -2.78
CA GLU A 299 10.46 -8.28 -1.53
C GLU A 299 9.02 -7.83 -1.74
N HIS A 300 8.09 -8.34 -0.93
CA HIS A 300 6.68 -7.95 -0.96
C HIS A 300 6.36 -7.11 0.27
N GLU A 301 5.81 -5.93 0.07
CA GLU A 301 5.28 -5.09 1.14
C GLU A 301 4.29 -5.88 2.01
N GLY A 302 4.36 -5.66 3.32
CA GLY A 302 3.38 -6.17 4.26
C GLY A 302 3.96 -7.14 5.26
N PHE A 303 3.06 -7.90 5.89
CA PHE A 303 3.38 -8.68 7.07
C PHE A 303 2.79 -10.09 7.03
N VAL A 304 3.62 -11.08 7.39
CA VAL A 304 3.37 -12.52 7.17
C VAL A 304 2.18 -13.10 7.93
N ASP A 305 1.69 -12.42 8.96
CA ASP A 305 0.58 -12.84 9.81
C ASP A 305 -0.77 -12.18 9.44
N ASN A 306 -0.76 -11.22 8.52
CA ASN A 306 -1.94 -10.49 8.08
C ASN A 306 -2.22 -10.72 6.57
N PRO A 307 -3.26 -11.49 6.21
CA PRO A 307 -3.52 -11.86 4.82
C PRO A 307 -3.99 -10.70 3.93
N SER A 308 -4.41 -9.57 4.50
CA SER A 308 -4.91 -8.42 3.73
C SER A 308 -3.83 -7.76 2.86
N TRP A 309 -2.55 -8.00 3.17
CA TRP A 309 -1.41 -7.51 2.38
C TRP A 309 -1.21 -8.26 1.07
N PHE A 310 -1.68 -9.51 0.95
CA PHE A 310 -1.45 -10.35 -0.23
C PHE A 310 -2.53 -10.12 -1.28
N THR A 311 -2.56 -8.92 -1.85
CA THR A 311 -3.55 -8.51 -2.84
C THR A 311 -3.34 -9.20 -4.18
N ASP A 312 -4.39 -9.22 -5.00
CA ASP A 312 -4.30 -9.70 -6.37
C ASP A 312 -3.29 -8.92 -7.22
N ALA A 313 -3.24 -7.60 -7.03
CA ALA A 313 -2.34 -6.70 -7.76
C ALA A 313 -0.86 -7.00 -7.47
N MET A 314 -0.53 -7.23 -6.20
CA MET A 314 0.80 -7.69 -5.76
C MET A 314 1.16 -9.03 -6.39
N TYR A 315 0.29 -10.04 -6.27
CA TYR A 315 0.52 -11.37 -6.82
C TYR A 315 0.77 -11.34 -8.32
N ARG A 316 -0.05 -10.61 -9.08
CA ARG A 316 0.08 -10.52 -10.55
C ARG A 316 1.36 -9.82 -10.97
N SER A 317 1.71 -8.70 -10.33
CA SER A 317 2.90 -7.92 -10.70
C SER A 317 4.19 -8.68 -10.37
N SER A 318 4.22 -9.30 -9.19
CA SER A 318 5.31 -10.21 -8.80
C SER A 318 5.42 -11.42 -9.72
N ALA A 319 4.29 -12.03 -10.08
CA ALA A 319 4.30 -13.20 -10.96
C ALA A 319 4.75 -12.85 -12.38
N ALA A 320 4.38 -11.67 -12.91
CA ALA A 320 4.85 -11.18 -14.20
C ALA A 320 6.36 -10.96 -14.20
N LEU A 321 6.90 -10.34 -13.15
CA LEU A 321 8.34 -10.18 -12.95
C LEU A 321 9.05 -11.54 -12.86
N THR A 322 8.56 -12.46 -12.02
CA THR A 322 9.13 -13.80 -11.89
C THR A 322 9.08 -14.59 -13.19
N ALA A 323 7.97 -14.53 -13.94
CA ALA A 323 7.87 -15.19 -15.24
C ALA A 323 8.87 -14.62 -16.25
N TYR A 324 9.08 -13.30 -16.26
CA TYR A 324 10.10 -12.62 -17.06
C TYR A 324 11.51 -13.09 -16.68
N LEU A 325 11.85 -13.10 -15.39
CA LEU A 325 13.15 -13.56 -14.89
C LEU A 325 13.39 -15.03 -15.23
N CYS A 326 12.38 -15.88 -15.08
CA CYS A 326 12.47 -17.28 -15.46
C CYS A 326 12.76 -17.47 -16.95
N ASN A 327 12.10 -16.70 -17.82
CA ASN A 327 12.37 -16.74 -19.25
C ASN A 327 13.77 -16.22 -19.58
N LYS A 328 14.20 -15.13 -18.95
CA LYS A 328 15.51 -14.48 -19.19
C LYS A 328 16.68 -15.38 -18.80
N TYR A 329 16.57 -16.05 -17.66
CA TYR A 329 17.67 -16.82 -17.05
C TYR A 329 17.50 -18.35 -17.17
N GLY A 330 16.45 -18.83 -17.85
CA GLY A 330 16.18 -20.26 -17.99
C GLY A 330 15.81 -20.97 -16.67
N ILE A 331 15.31 -20.23 -15.68
CA ILE A 331 14.90 -20.77 -14.38
C ILE A 331 13.61 -21.59 -14.57
N PRO A 332 13.53 -22.83 -14.07
CA PRO A 332 12.28 -23.60 -14.11
C PRO A 332 11.14 -22.87 -13.39
N LYS A 333 10.00 -22.70 -14.06
CA LYS A 333 8.75 -22.14 -13.48
C LYS A 333 8.03 -23.14 -12.58
N THR A 334 8.77 -23.71 -11.65
CA THR A 334 8.32 -24.70 -10.67
C THR A 334 8.84 -24.31 -9.31
N ARG A 335 8.38 -25.01 -8.26
CA ARG A 335 8.85 -24.80 -6.89
C ARG A 335 10.32 -25.15 -6.64
N THR A 336 11.03 -25.67 -7.64
CA THR A 336 12.50 -25.87 -7.57
C THR A 336 13.29 -24.63 -8.01
N GLY A 337 12.74 -23.83 -8.93
CA GLY A 337 13.35 -22.58 -9.41
C GLY A 337 12.78 -21.33 -8.74
N ILE A 338 11.63 -21.44 -8.09
CA ILE A 338 10.98 -20.34 -7.36
C ILE A 338 10.74 -20.86 -5.95
N ILE A 339 11.36 -20.23 -4.96
CA ILE A 339 11.29 -20.62 -3.55
C ILE A 339 10.91 -19.43 -2.67
N GLY A 340 10.45 -19.69 -1.46
CA GLY A 340 10.33 -18.71 -0.39
C GLY A 340 11.63 -18.60 0.41
N HIS A 341 11.81 -17.50 1.12
CA HIS A 341 12.97 -17.33 1.99
C HIS A 341 13.06 -18.40 3.07
N ASN A 342 11.93 -18.83 3.63
CA ASN A 342 11.82 -19.92 4.60
C ASN A 342 12.30 -21.29 4.08
N GLU A 343 12.45 -21.46 2.76
CA GLU A 343 12.98 -22.68 2.13
C GLU A 343 14.49 -22.60 1.88
N VAL A 344 15.12 -21.44 2.15
CA VAL A 344 16.57 -21.29 2.08
C VAL A 344 17.22 -21.98 3.28
N PRO A 345 18.24 -22.83 3.08
CA PRO A 345 18.96 -23.48 4.18
C PRO A 345 19.55 -22.46 5.14
N GLY A 346 19.21 -22.61 6.43
CA GLY A 346 19.68 -21.72 7.50
C GLY A 346 18.88 -20.42 7.64
N ALA A 347 17.74 -20.28 6.93
CA ALA A 347 16.85 -19.15 7.11
C ALA A 347 16.40 -19.02 8.57
N THR A 348 16.61 -17.84 9.13
CA THR A 348 16.13 -17.46 10.47
C THR A 348 14.76 -16.79 10.41
N HIS A 349 14.27 -16.48 9.21
CA HIS A 349 12.99 -15.83 8.96
C HIS A 349 11.97 -16.82 8.39
N THR A 350 10.68 -16.49 8.56
CA THR A 350 9.56 -17.37 8.18
C THR A 350 8.81 -16.89 6.93
N ASP A 351 9.29 -15.82 6.28
CA ASP A 351 8.69 -15.26 5.09
C ASP A 351 8.82 -16.21 3.87
N PRO A 352 7.85 -16.21 2.92
CA PRO A 352 6.71 -15.31 2.81
C PRO A 352 5.52 -15.63 3.74
N GLY A 353 5.65 -16.65 4.59
CA GLY A 353 4.67 -16.96 5.63
C GLY A 353 3.48 -17.80 5.18
N ARG A 354 2.65 -18.21 6.15
CA ARG A 354 1.54 -19.17 5.95
C ARG A 354 0.41 -18.64 5.05
N HIS A 355 0.30 -17.32 4.93
CA HIS A 355 -0.75 -16.66 4.16
C HIS A 355 -0.36 -16.43 2.70
N TRP A 356 0.89 -16.70 2.34
CA TRP A 356 1.30 -16.66 0.94
C TRP A 356 0.73 -17.86 0.17
N ASP A 357 -0.24 -17.60 -0.70
CA ASP A 357 -0.85 -18.59 -1.56
C ASP A 357 0.06 -18.95 -2.75
N TRP A 358 0.89 -19.99 -2.56
CA TRP A 358 1.75 -20.53 -3.61
C TRP A 358 0.99 -21.05 -4.82
N ASN A 359 -0.22 -21.60 -4.65
CA ASN A 359 -0.99 -22.14 -5.77
C ASN A 359 -1.43 -21.01 -6.69
N LYS A 360 -2.00 -19.94 -6.11
CA LYS A 360 -2.37 -18.72 -6.84
C LYS A 360 -1.16 -18.08 -7.52
N TYR A 361 -0.06 -17.93 -6.79
CA TYR A 361 1.16 -17.33 -7.34
C TYR A 361 1.72 -18.12 -8.53
N MET A 362 1.85 -19.44 -8.38
CA MET A 362 2.39 -20.30 -9.43
C MET A 362 1.45 -20.40 -10.64
N GLN A 363 0.13 -20.29 -10.46
CA GLN A 363 -0.82 -20.16 -11.58
C GLN A 363 -0.53 -18.92 -12.42
N TYR A 364 -0.30 -17.76 -11.80
CA TYR A 364 0.09 -16.55 -12.53
C TYR A 364 1.46 -16.68 -13.19
N VAL A 365 2.47 -17.23 -12.51
CA VAL A 365 3.84 -17.33 -13.05
C VAL A 365 3.91 -18.26 -14.28
N THR A 366 3.24 -19.40 -14.23
CA THR A 366 3.27 -20.40 -15.31
C THR A 366 2.42 -20.04 -16.52
N GLY A 367 1.69 -18.91 -16.47
CA GLY A 367 0.72 -18.58 -17.50
C GLY A 367 -0.53 -19.46 -17.46
N GLY A 368 -0.71 -20.28 -16.41
CA GLY A 368 -2.00 -20.92 -16.10
C GLY A 368 -3.09 -19.88 -15.73
N GLY A 369 -2.68 -18.65 -15.46
CA GLY A 369 -3.49 -17.43 -15.46
C GLY A 369 -2.91 -16.35 -16.39
N GLY A 370 -2.26 -16.75 -17.49
CA GLY A 370 -1.87 -15.83 -18.56
C GLY A 370 -3.10 -15.16 -19.16
N THR A 371 -2.93 -14.06 -19.87
CA THR A 371 -4.05 -13.29 -20.42
C THR A 371 -4.93 -14.15 -21.30
N THR A 372 -5.96 -14.78 -20.73
CA THR A 372 -6.84 -15.70 -21.49
C THR A 372 -7.62 -14.94 -22.55
N TRP A 373 -7.68 -13.62 -22.38
CA TRP A 373 -8.36 -12.70 -23.25
C TRP A 373 -7.86 -11.27 -23.04
N SER A 374 -7.69 -10.52 -24.13
CA SER A 374 -7.53 -9.07 -24.08
C SER A 374 -8.26 -8.43 -25.27
N THR A 375 -8.76 -7.22 -25.07
CA THR A 375 -9.29 -6.37 -26.13
C THR A 375 -8.74 -4.95 -26.00
N ILE A 376 -8.55 -4.30 -27.14
CA ILE A 376 -8.28 -2.87 -27.23
C ILE A 376 -9.52 -2.22 -27.86
N VAL A 377 -9.96 -1.09 -27.28
CA VAL A 377 -11.00 -0.24 -27.83
C VAL A 377 -10.43 1.16 -27.98
N ASP A 378 -10.20 1.55 -29.21
CA ASP A 378 -9.79 2.89 -29.65
C ASP A 378 -11.01 3.78 -29.87
N ASN A 379 -10.86 5.11 -29.81
CA ASN A 379 -11.93 6.07 -30.05
C ASN A 379 -12.47 6.07 -31.49
N THR A 380 -11.83 5.31 -32.39
CA THR A 380 -12.28 5.02 -33.75
C THR A 380 -12.79 3.58 -33.94
N THR A 381 -12.80 2.75 -32.89
CA THR A 381 -13.29 1.38 -32.99
C THR A 381 -14.81 1.39 -33.20
N ALA A 382 -15.24 0.95 -34.39
CA ALA A 382 -16.64 0.94 -34.80
C ALA A 382 -17.53 0.21 -33.80
N ASP A 383 -18.67 0.82 -33.44
CA ASP A 383 -19.66 0.32 -32.47
C ASP A 383 -19.12 0.06 -31.05
N ARG A 384 -17.88 0.47 -30.77
CA ARG A 384 -17.22 0.28 -29.47
C ARG A 384 -16.87 1.57 -28.77
N PHE A 385 -16.89 2.71 -29.45
CA PHE A 385 -16.69 4.01 -28.83
C PHE A 385 -17.92 4.91 -29.04
N SER A 386 -18.29 5.67 -28.01
CA SER A 386 -19.35 6.68 -28.10
C SER A 386 -19.04 7.88 -27.23
N SER A 387 -19.37 9.08 -27.70
CA SER A 387 -19.25 10.32 -26.95
C SER A 387 -20.37 11.28 -27.36
N SER A 388 -20.66 12.29 -26.54
CA SER A 388 -21.56 13.37 -26.94
C SER A 388 -20.95 14.24 -28.04
N ALA A 389 -21.77 15.13 -28.61
CA ALA A 389 -21.31 16.14 -29.57
C ALA A 389 -20.36 17.19 -28.96
N ASN A 390 -20.19 17.20 -27.63
CA ASN A 390 -19.32 18.15 -26.95
C ASN A 390 -17.84 17.71 -26.93
N TRP A 391 -17.53 16.54 -27.51
CA TRP A 391 -16.17 16.03 -27.66
C TRP A 391 -15.66 16.33 -29.06
N GLY A 392 -14.64 17.20 -29.14
CA GLY A 392 -13.92 17.50 -30.37
C GLY A 392 -12.99 16.36 -30.78
N THR A 393 -12.45 16.42 -32.00
CA THR A 393 -11.52 15.42 -32.55
C THR A 393 -10.20 16.08 -32.91
N SER A 394 -9.08 15.48 -32.57
CA SER A 394 -7.75 16.03 -32.82
C SER A 394 -6.75 14.96 -33.27
N THR A 395 -5.82 15.37 -34.11
CA THR A 395 -4.66 14.58 -34.55
C THR A 395 -3.34 15.21 -34.10
N TYR A 396 -3.41 16.29 -33.29
CA TYR A 396 -2.26 17.16 -32.99
C TYR A 396 -1.08 16.43 -32.35
N SER A 397 -1.34 15.57 -31.35
CA SER A 397 -0.26 14.86 -30.67
C SER A 397 0.10 13.58 -31.40
N THR A 398 1.40 13.35 -31.58
CA THR A 398 1.96 12.11 -32.12
C THR A 398 1.92 10.94 -31.13
N GLN A 399 1.62 11.23 -29.86
CA GLN A 399 1.46 10.22 -28.81
C GLN A 399 0.09 9.53 -28.82
N ARG A 400 -0.80 9.86 -29.76
CA ARG A 400 -2.13 9.25 -29.86
C ARG A 400 -2.07 7.76 -30.22
N HIS A 401 -3.01 6.98 -29.74
CA HIS A 401 -3.28 5.64 -30.27
C HIS A 401 -4.23 5.77 -31.46
N GLY A 402 -4.05 4.94 -32.49
CA GLY A 402 -4.87 5.05 -33.69
C GLY A 402 -4.70 6.37 -34.47
N PRO A 403 -5.70 6.75 -35.30
CA PRO A 403 -5.57 7.86 -36.23
C PRO A 403 -5.82 9.23 -35.59
N ASP A 404 -6.66 9.33 -34.56
CA ASP A 404 -7.08 10.56 -33.88
C ASP A 404 -7.45 10.28 -32.42
N TYR A 405 -7.77 11.32 -31.64
CA TYR A 405 -8.31 11.21 -30.27
C TYR A 405 -9.39 12.27 -30.04
N ARG A 406 -10.21 12.11 -29.00
CA ARG A 406 -11.20 13.11 -28.59
C ARG A 406 -10.68 14.03 -27.49
N TYR A 407 -11.17 15.27 -27.49
CA TYR A 407 -10.89 16.24 -26.43
C TYR A 407 -12.14 17.02 -26.05
N ALA A 408 -12.22 17.45 -24.79
CA ALA A 408 -13.30 18.28 -24.31
C ALA A 408 -12.83 19.20 -23.17
N GLU A 409 -13.46 20.37 -23.05
CA GLU A 409 -13.25 21.26 -21.88
C GLU A 409 -13.85 20.63 -20.61
N PRO A 410 -13.30 20.84 -19.41
CA PRO A 410 -13.93 20.35 -18.18
C PRO A 410 -15.27 21.06 -17.91
N VAL A 411 -16.21 20.36 -17.29
CA VAL A 411 -17.52 20.90 -16.84
C VAL A 411 -17.90 20.31 -15.48
N ALA A 412 -18.95 20.87 -14.85
CA ALA A 412 -19.45 20.42 -13.56
C ALA A 412 -20.38 19.19 -13.61
N ALA A 413 -20.77 18.73 -14.81
CA ALA A 413 -21.68 17.61 -15.00
C ALA A 413 -21.01 16.48 -15.80
N SER A 414 -21.33 15.22 -15.46
CA SER A 414 -20.73 14.07 -16.14
C SER A 414 -21.21 13.97 -17.60
N ASP A 415 -20.25 13.92 -18.52
CA ASP A 415 -20.46 13.71 -19.96
C ASP A 415 -19.34 12.79 -20.48
N PRO A 416 -19.46 11.47 -20.24
CA PRO A 416 -18.43 10.49 -20.54
C PRO A 416 -18.32 10.12 -22.03
N ALA A 417 -17.08 10.02 -22.51
CA ALA A 417 -16.72 9.25 -23.69
C ALA A 417 -16.53 7.77 -23.28
N TRP A 418 -17.44 6.90 -23.72
CA TRP A 418 -17.51 5.50 -23.33
C TRP A 418 -16.82 4.56 -24.33
N TYR A 419 -16.09 3.61 -23.77
CA TYR A 419 -15.50 2.46 -24.43
C TYR A 419 -16.27 1.19 -24.03
N LYS A 420 -16.89 0.57 -25.03
CA LYS A 420 -17.71 -0.63 -24.94
C LYS A 420 -16.87 -1.85 -25.30
N ALA A 421 -16.95 -2.90 -24.49
CA ALA A 421 -16.24 -4.15 -24.71
C ALA A 421 -17.08 -5.39 -24.34
N GLY A 422 -16.87 -6.47 -25.07
CA GLY A 422 -17.47 -7.78 -24.80
C GLY A 422 -16.62 -8.57 -23.81
N ILE A 423 -16.97 -8.53 -22.54
CA ILE A 423 -16.28 -9.26 -21.47
C ILE A 423 -16.70 -10.74 -21.52
N PRO A 424 -15.80 -11.69 -21.84
CA PRO A 424 -16.18 -13.06 -22.14
C PRO A 424 -16.67 -13.85 -20.92
N THR A 425 -16.13 -13.58 -19.74
CA THR A 425 -16.48 -14.27 -18.50
C THR A 425 -16.35 -13.32 -17.32
N ALA A 426 -17.23 -13.42 -16.32
CA ALA A 426 -17.10 -12.60 -15.13
C ALA A 426 -15.76 -12.88 -14.45
N GLY A 427 -15.17 -11.87 -13.82
CA GLY A 427 -13.92 -12.03 -13.08
C GLY A 427 -13.10 -10.76 -13.04
N THR A 428 -11.84 -10.93 -12.69
CA THR A 428 -10.90 -9.84 -12.45
C THR A 428 -10.14 -9.48 -13.73
N TYR A 429 -10.21 -8.22 -14.14
CA TYR A 429 -9.57 -7.69 -15.34
C TYR A 429 -8.70 -6.48 -15.01
N LYS A 430 -7.48 -6.47 -15.54
CA LYS A 430 -6.66 -5.25 -15.60
C LYS A 430 -7.24 -4.32 -16.67
N VAL A 431 -7.42 -3.05 -16.31
CA VAL A 431 -7.85 -1.99 -17.21
C VAL A 431 -6.72 -0.98 -17.36
N GLU A 432 -6.35 -0.73 -18.61
CA GLU A 432 -5.32 0.22 -18.99
C GLU A 432 -5.90 1.26 -19.95
N VAL A 433 -5.36 2.47 -19.90
CA VAL A 433 -5.79 3.60 -20.73
C VAL A 433 -4.60 4.14 -21.49
N TRP A 434 -4.86 4.65 -22.69
CA TRP A 434 -3.90 5.39 -23.49
C TRP A 434 -4.43 6.81 -23.68
N TYR A 435 -3.53 7.78 -23.68
CA TYR A 435 -3.79 9.17 -24.04
C TYR A 435 -2.50 9.85 -24.50
N PRO A 436 -2.57 10.88 -25.35
CA PRO A 436 -1.47 11.83 -25.50
C PRO A 436 -1.34 12.72 -24.27
N ALA A 437 -0.12 13.10 -23.90
CA ALA A 437 0.14 13.99 -22.77
C ALA A 437 0.71 15.34 -23.21
N LEU A 438 0.14 16.43 -22.70
CA LEU A 438 0.60 17.80 -22.89
C LEU A 438 0.31 18.63 -21.64
N PRO A 439 1.10 19.68 -21.34
CA PRO A 439 0.84 20.56 -20.18
C PRO A 439 -0.56 21.19 -20.14
N GLY A 440 -1.20 21.37 -21.30
CA GLY A 440 -2.56 21.92 -21.41
C GLY A 440 -3.69 20.90 -21.23
N TYR A 441 -3.38 19.64 -20.91
CA TYR A 441 -4.38 18.60 -20.67
C TYR A 441 -4.74 18.46 -19.20
N ASN A 442 -5.78 17.68 -18.92
CA ASN A 442 -6.42 17.71 -17.62
C ASN A 442 -5.54 17.10 -16.53
N SER A 443 -5.37 17.84 -15.43
CA SER A 443 -4.60 17.37 -14.26
C SER A 443 -5.28 16.26 -13.45
N SER A 444 -6.57 15.98 -13.71
CA SER A 444 -7.39 15.04 -12.94
C SER A 444 -8.58 14.54 -13.76
N ALA A 445 -8.33 13.88 -14.89
CA ALA A 445 -9.36 13.31 -15.75
C ALA A 445 -10.00 12.07 -15.08
N PRO A 446 -11.33 12.04 -14.84
CA PRO A 446 -11.99 10.89 -14.24
C PRO A 446 -12.26 9.78 -15.27
N TYR A 447 -11.67 8.62 -15.04
CA TYR A 447 -11.99 7.36 -15.72
C TYR A 447 -12.93 6.52 -14.86
N ILE A 448 -14.14 6.29 -15.36
CA ILE A 448 -15.19 5.49 -14.75
C ILE A 448 -15.08 4.06 -15.28
N VAL A 449 -14.95 3.08 -14.40
CA VAL A 449 -15.01 1.65 -14.73
C VAL A 449 -16.31 1.07 -14.19
N ALA A 450 -17.13 0.50 -15.07
CA ALA A 450 -18.39 -0.17 -14.74
C ALA A 450 -18.10 -1.56 -14.14
N ALA A 451 -17.66 -1.59 -12.87
CA ALA A 451 -17.34 -2.82 -12.16
C ALA A 451 -18.60 -3.54 -11.63
N SER A 452 -18.47 -4.83 -11.30
CA SER A 452 -19.56 -5.69 -10.80
C SER A 452 -20.24 -5.15 -9.54
N GLY A 453 -19.51 -4.39 -8.71
CA GLY A 453 -20.02 -3.77 -7.47
C GLY A 453 -20.55 -2.35 -7.64
N GLY A 454 -20.65 -1.85 -8.88
CA GLY A 454 -20.97 -0.46 -9.20
C GLY A 454 -19.80 0.28 -9.83
N ASN A 455 -20.07 1.51 -10.29
CA ASN A 455 -19.08 2.34 -10.96
C ASN A 455 -17.94 2.72 -10.00
N GLN A 456 -16.70 2.52 -10.44
CA GLN A 456 -15.49 2.97 -9.75
C GLN A 456 -14.81 4.05 -10.58
N THR A 457 -14.35 5.14 -9.95
CA THR A 457 -13.71 6.25 -10.66
C THR A 457 -12.24 6.34 -10.28
N VAL A 458 -11.36 6.47 -11.29
CA VAL A 458 -9.92 6.66 -11.14
C VAL A 458 -9.54 7.97 -11.82
N TYR A 459 -8.88 8.86 -11.09
CA TYR A 459 -8.41 10.14 -11.63
C TYR A 459 -7.02 9.98 -12.22
N VAL A 460 -6.82 10.51 -13.42
CA VAL A 460 -5.57 10.41 -14.17
C VAL A 460 -5.09 11.81 -14.55
N ASP A 461 -3.83 12.12 -14.22
CA ASP A 461 -3.17 13.32 -14.71
C ASP A 461 -2.71 13.11 -16.16
N GLN A 462 -3.40 13.73 -17.11
CA GLN A 462 -3.13 13.64 -18.54
C GLN A 462 -2.03 14.60 -19.02
N ARG A 463 -1.39 15.35 -18.11
CA ARG A 463 -0.26 16.23 -18.45
C ARG A 463 1.06 15.48 -18.61
N SER A 464 1.11 14.23 -18.15
CA SER A 464 2.31 13.39 -18.17
C SER A 464 1.99 11.93 -18.50
N GLY A 465 3.01 11.17 -18.93
CA GLY A 465 2.88 9.72 -19.16
C GLY A 465 2.02 9.30 -20.36
N GLY A 466 1.79 10.21 -21.31
CA GLY A 466 1.08 9.89 -22.56
C GLY A 466 1.95 9.11 -23.56
N GLY A 467 1.32 8.52 -24.57
CA GLY A 467 2.01 7.70 -25.58
C GLY A 467 2.35 6.29 -25.13
N GLY A 468 1.65 5.79 -24.11
CA GLY A 468 1.82 4.44 -23.57
C GLY A 468 0.56 3.95 -22.83
N TRP A 469 0.45 2.63 -22.68
CA TRP A 469 -0.62 2.01 -21.89
C TRP A 469 -0.38 2.21 -20.39
N ARG A 470 -1.33 2.86 -19.70
CA ARG A 470 -1.28 3.08 -18.24
C ARG A 470 -2.36 2.30 -17.53
N SER A 471 -1.97 1.46 -16.58
CA SER A 471 -2.93 0.76 -15.72
C SER A 471 -3.67 1.76 -14.83
N ILE A 472 -5.00 1.77 -14.91
CA ILE A 472 -5.85 2.50 -13.96
C ILE A 472 -6.34 1.58 -12.83
N GLY A 473 -6.06 0.28 -12.92
CA GLY A 473 -6.30 -0.67 -11.85
C GLY A 473 -6.76 -2.02 -12.36
N THR A 474 -7.18 -2.85 -11.42
CA THR A 474 -7.73 -4.18 -11.66
C THR A 474 -9.13 -4.23 -11.06
N PHE A 475 -10.11 -4.61 -11.87
CA PHE A 475 -11.53 -4.48 -11.56
C PHE A 475 -12.24 -5.82 -11.74
N SER A 476 -13.18 -6.13 -10.84
CA SER A 476 -14.13 -7.21 -11.06
C SER A 476 -15.16 -6.74 -12.08
N LEU A 477 -15.21 -7.39 -13.24
CA LEU A 477 -16.14 -7.08 -14.33
C LEU A 477 -17.16 -8.22 -14.50
N ASN A 478 -18.39 -7.85 -14.84
CA ASN A 478 -19.43 -8.80 -15.24
C ASN A 478 -19.16 -9.28 -16.67
N ALA A 479 -19.54 -10.53 -16.97
CA ALA A 479 -19.60 -10.99 -18.36
C ALA A 479 -20.67 -10.21 -19.12
N GLY A 480 -20.44 -9.96 -20.42
CA GLY A 480 -21.42 -9.30 -21.30
C GLY A 480 -20.81 -8.20 -22.15
N ASP A 481 -21.65 -7.58 -22.98
CA ASP A 481 -21.25 -6.53 -23.93
C ASP A 481 -21.82 -5.16 -23.53
N TYR A 482 -21.02 -4.32 -22.89
CA TYR A 482 -21.47 -3.07 -22.27
C TYR A 482 -20.37 -2.00 -22.25
N ASN A 483 -20.74 -0.76 -21.90
CA ASN A 483 -19.80 0.34 -21.68
C ASN A 483 -18.97 0.04 -20.43
N VAL A 484 -17.73 -0.42 -20.61
CA VAL A 484 -16.89 -0.91 -19.52
C VAL A 484 -16.10 0.24 -18.90
N VAL A 485 -15.53 1.12 -19.72
CA VAL A 485 -14.68 2.22 -19.27
C VAL A 485 -15.18 3.50 -19.91
N GLY A 486 -15.24 4.62 -19.19
CA GLY A 486 -15.56 5.92 -19.76
C GLY A 486 -14.70 7.01 -19.15
N VAL A 487 -14.19 7.93 -19.96
CA VAL A 487 -13.52 9.13 -19.44
C VAL A 487 -14.51 10.28 -19.49
N SER A 488 -14.75 10.93 -18.34
CA SER A 488 -15.73 12.00 -18.23
C SER A 488 -15.06 13.37 -18.17
N ARG A 489 -15.73 14.38 -18.70
CA ARG A 489 -15.32 15.78 -18.57
C ARG A 489 -15.79 16.43 -17.26
N TRP A 490 -16.35 15.66 -16.32
CA TRP A 490 -16.69 16.12 -14.98
C TRP A 490 -15.48 16.22 -14.07
N THR A 491 -14.81 17.36 -14.07
CA THR A 491 -13.62 17.54 -13.24
C THR A 491 -13.39 19.01 -12.91
N SER A 492 -12.82 19.25 -11.73
CA SER A 492 -12.25 20.54 -11.34
C SER A 492 -10.79 20.70 -11.78
N GLY A 493 -10.20 19.66 -12.39
CA GLY A 493 -8.86 19.71 -12.95
C GLY A 493 -8.78 20.72 -14.10
N VAL A 494 -7.63 21.36 -14.23
CA VAL A 494 -7.36 22.36 -15.28
C VAL A 494 -6.90 21.69 -16.56
N GLY A 495 -7.32 22.21 -17.71
CA GLY A 495 -6.92 21.71 -19.04
C GLY A 495 -7.91 20.74 -19.67
N LEU A 496 -7.70 20.45 -20.96
CA LEU A 496 -8.60 19.61 -21.76
C LEU A 496 -8.59 18.15 -21.29
N VAL A 497 -9.77 17.55 -21.18
CA VAL A 497 -9.91 16.11 -20.93
C VAL A 497 -9.81 15.36 -22.25
N ILE A 498 -9.00 14.31 -22.28
CA ILE A 498 -8.67 13.54 -23.48
C ILE A 498 -9.24 12.12 -23.41
N ALA A 499 -9.79 11.63 -24.53
CA ALA A 499 -10.25 10.26 -24.72
C ALA A 499 -9.60 9.68 -25.97
N ASP A 500 -8.83 8.61 -25.84
CA ASP A 500 -8.09 7.98 -26.94
C ASP A 500 -8.36 6.46 -26.98
N ALA A 501 -7.71 5.64 -26.14
CA ALA A 501 -7.95 4.20 -26.17
C ALA A 501 -7.93 3.54 -24.78
N VAL A 502 -8.57 2.37 -24.68
CA VAL A 502 -8.54 1.50 -23.49
C VAL A 502 -8.14 0.08 -23.87
N ARG A 503 -7.42 -0.60 -22.97
CA ARG A 503 -7.08 -2.02 -23.07
C ARG A 503 -7.61 -2.73 -21.83
N ILE A 504 -8.33 -3.82 -22.05
CA ILE A 504 -8.89 -4.66 -21.00
C ILE A 504 -8.29 -6.04 -21.17
N SER A 505 -7.80 -6.62 -20.07
CA SER A 505 -7.07 -7.90 -20.08
C SER A 505 -7.40 -8.73 -18.85
N LYS A 506 -7.65 -10.03 -19.02
CA LYS A 506 -8.00 -10.95 -17.91
C LYS A 506 -6.78 -11.68 -17.37
#